data_AF-A0A957TJT3-F1
#
_entry.id   AF-A0A957TJT3-F1
#
_cell.length_a   1.000
_cell.length_b   1.000
_cell.length_c   1.000
_cell.angle_alpha   90.00
_cell.angle_beta   90.00
_cell.angle_gamma   90.00
#
_symmetry.space_group_name_H-M   'P 1'
#
loop_
_entity.id
_entity.type
_entity.pdbx_description
1 polymer ?
#
loop_
_entity_poly.entity_id
_entity_poly.type
_entity_poly.pdbx_seq_one_letter_code
_entity_poly.pdbx_strand_id
1 'polypeptide(L)'
;MRARFYSFLPLWLFLLIIPSVLFLFAYGLPMTHDGATHLLRIGRLDEHLRNGYIFPRWIPDLILGHGYPVLNYYAAGTYYLVESFHLLGMNLYYAFIAAQFLLIYLAAVGIYLFAADLFGRDDRVAALVTTAAYIYTPYLLTNVYVRGAIAELGAQMLLPWILWSFRRIWLHPTPQRYVPIAIFALGALAWTHTISLLIVPPLLIVYLLVLFTLSAQPWSSFRWSAVAILGAIG
;
A
#
# COMPACT_ATOMS: atom_id res chain seq x y z
N MET A 1 -16.58 -25.88 10.61
CA MET A 1 -16.83 -24.41 10.68
C MET A 1 -15.59 -23.56 10.37
N ARG A 2 -14.38 -23.90 10.86
CA ARG A 2 -13.16 -23.09 10.65
C ARG A 2 -12.76 -22.88 9.17
N ALA A 3 -12.79 -23.95 8.35
CA ALA A 3 -12.46 -23.88 6.92
C ALA A 3 -13.42 -22.97 6.13
N ARG A 4 -14.73 -23.09 6.37
CA ARG A 4 -15.76 -22.23 5.73
C ARG A 4 -15.53 -20.74 5.97
N PHE A 5 -15.10 -20.33 7.16
CA PHE A 5 -14.88 -18.90 7.45
C PHE A 5 -13.72 -18.31 6.64
N TYR A 6 -12.58 -19.01 6.55
CA TYR A 6 -11.45 -18.52 5.74
C TYR A 6 -11.79 -18.46 4.25
N SER A 7 -12.71 -19.31 3.78
CA SER A 7 -13.26 -19.20 2.42
C SER A 7 -14.04 -17.89 2.19
N PHE A 8 -14.64 -17.31 3.23
CA PHE A 8 -15.38 -16.05 3.16
C PHE A 8 -14.59 -14.85 3.70
N LEU A 9 -13.35 -15.01 4.14
CA LEU A 9 -12.53 -13.91 4.64
C LEU A 9 -12.43 -12.73 3.66
N PRO A 10 -12.18 -12.95 2.35
CA PRO A 10 -12.18 -11.86 1.37
C PRO A 10 -13.50 -11.09 1.36
N LEU A 11 -14.63 -11.79 1.47
CA LEU A 11 -15.95 -11.18 1.52
C LEU A 11 -16.16 -10.37 2.80
N TRP A 12 -15.74 -10.87 3.96
CA TRP A 12 -15.84 -10.13 5.22
C TRP A 12 -15.02 -8.84 5.19
N LEU A 13 -13.79 -8.89 4.67
CA LEU A 13 -12.95 -7.71 4.52
C LEU A 13 -13.55 -6.73 3.50
N PHE A 14 -14.08 -7.23 2.38
CA PHE A 14 -14.78 -6.42 1.40
C PHE A 14 -15.96 -5.68 2.05
N LEU A 15 -16.84 -6.40 2.76
CA LEU A 15 -17.99 -5.81 3.45
C LEU A 15 -17.57 -4.78 4.50
N LEU A 16 -16.47 -5.04 5.22
CA LEU A 16 -15.94 -4.15 6.25
C LEU A 16 -15.44 -2.81 5.69
N ILE A 17 -14.87 -2.81 4.48
CA ILE A 17 -14.38 -1.57 3.86
C ILE A 17 -15.47 -0.77 3.14
N ILE A 18 -16.63 -1.36 2.80
CA ILE A 18 -17.68 -0.66 2.04
C ILE A 18 -18.01 0.72 2.64
N PRO A 19 -18.27 0.86 3.94
CA PRO A 19 -18.60 2.18 4.51
C PRO A 19 -17.47 3.21 4.38
N SER A 20 -16.20 2.77 4.35
CA SER A 20 -15.06 3.69 4.21
C SER A 20 -14.88 4.21 2.78
N VAL A 21 -15.52 3.61 1.78
CA VAL A 21 -15.42 4.01 0.35
C VAL A 21 -16.76 4.40 -0.27
N LEU A 22 -17.88 4.12 0.41
CA LEU A 22 -19.23 4.26 -0.13
C LEU A 22 -19.48 5.65 -0.72
N PHE A 23 -19.00 6.70 -0.03
CA PHE A 23 -19.19 8.08 -0.47
C PHE A 23 -18.48 8.39 -1.79
N LEU A 24 -17.33 7.76 -2.08
CA LEU A 24 -16.64 7.94 -3.37
C LEU A 24 -17.48 7.41 -4.54
N PHE A 25 -18.19 6.30 -4.34
CA PHE A 25 -19.04 5.72 -5.39
C PHE A 25 -20.41 6.39 -5.48
N ALA A 26 -20.97 6.83 -4.35
CA ALA A 26 -22.28 7.47 -4.30
C ALA A 26 -22.27 8.92 -4.81
N TYR A 27 -21.21 9.69 -4.51
CA TYR A 27 -21.13 11.12 -4.80
C TYR A 27 -19.99 11.51 -5.74
N GLY A 28 -19.14 10.54 -6.12
CA GLY A 28 -17.96 10.78 -6.94
C GLY A 28 -16.76 11.26 -6.14
N LEU A 29 -15.71 11.69 -6.85
CA LEU A 29 -14.47 12.17 -6.24
C LEU A 29 -14.70 13.54 -5.58
N PRO A 30 -14.46 13.71 -4.27
CA PRO A 30 -14.62 14.99 -3.61
C PRO A 30 -13.55 16.00 -4.08
N MET A 31 -13.83 17.29 -3.89
CA MET A 31 -12.78 18.31 -3.97
C MET A 31 -11.83 18.13 -2.79
N THR A 32 -10.59 17.80 -3.10
CA THR A 32 -9.53 17.53 -2.14
C THR A 32 -8.32 18.43 -2.39
N HIS A 33 -7.43 18.56 -1.41
CA HIS A 33 -6.25 19.41 -1.51
C HIS A 33 -5.35 19.02 -2.69
N ASP A 34 -5.08 17.72 -2.86
CA ASP A 34 -4.10 17.20 -3.82
C ASP A 34 -4.74 16.51 -5.04
N GLY A 35 -6.04 16.18 -4.99
CA GLY A 35 -6.70 15.32 -5.99
C GLY A 35 -6.65 15.85 -7.42
N ALA A 36 -6.92 17.14 -7.62
CA ALA A 36 -6.83 17.76 -8.95
C ALA A 36 -5.41 17.71 -9.51
N THR A 37 -4.41 17.96 -8.66
CA THR A 37 -2.99 17.89 -9.02
C THR A 37 -2.59 16.47 -9.40
N HIS A 38 -3.08 15.46 -8.68
CA HIS A 38 -2.83 14.06 -9.02
C HIS A 38 -3.49 13.65 -10.33
N LEU A 39 -4.76 13.99 -10.55
CA LEU A 39 -5.45 13.70 -11.81
C LEU A 39 -4.74 14.33 -13.00
N LEU A 40 -4.30 15.58 -12.88
CA LEU A 40 -3.53 16.25 -13.93
C LEU A 40 -2.22 15.52 -14.25
N ARG A 41 -1.48 15.09 -13.23
CA ARG A 41 -0.22 14.32 -13.42
C ARG A 41 -0.47 12.97 -14.08
N ILE A 42 -1.53 12.27 -13.69
CA ILE A 42 -1.88 10.96 -14.27
C ILE A 42 -2.36 11.13 -15.71
N GLY A 43 -3.15 12.16 -16.03
CA GLY A 43 -3.52 12.45 -17.41
C GLY A 43 -2.31 12.74 -18.31
N ARG A 44 -1.27 13.40 -17.78
CA ARG A 44 -0.01 13.55 -18.50
C ARG A 44 0.78 12.26 -18.61
N LEU A 45 0.71 11.38 -17.61
CA LEU A 45 1.29 10.04 -17.71
C LEU A 45 0.61 9.23 -18.83
N ASP A 46 -0.72 9.20 -18.89
CA ASP A 46 -1.49 8.53 -19.97
C ASP A 46 -1.02 8.99 -21.36
N GLU A 47 -0.93 10.29 -21.58
CA GLU A 47 -0.44 10.86 -22.85
C GLU A 47 0.96 10.34 -23.22
N HIS A 48 1.88 10.29 -22.26
CA HIS A 48 3.23 9.79 -22.50
C HIS A 48 3.25 8.28 -22.77
N LEU A 49 2.47 7.49 -22.02
CA LEU A 49 2.39 6.04 -22.23
C LEU A 49 1.81 5.70 -23.60
N ARG A 50 0.75 6.39 -24.02
CA ARG A 50 0.14 6.22 -25.36
C ARG A 50 1.11 6.57 -26.50
N ASN A 51 2.02 7.50 -26.24
CA ASN A 51 3.09 7.86 -27.17
C ASN A 51 4.35 6.98 -27.05
N GLY A 52 4.30 5.89 -26.28
CA GLY A 52 5.38 4.91 -26.15
C GLY A 52 6.45 5.25 -25.10
N TYR A 53 6.28 6.33 -24.34
CA TYR A 53 7.21 6.73 -23.27
C TYR A 53 6.82 6.10 -21.94
N ILE A 54 7.26 4.87 -21.71
CA ILE A 54 6.84 4.04 -20.56
C ILE A 54 7.32 4.58 -19.20
N PHE A 55 8.38 5.39 -19.18
CA PHE A 55 8.91 6.03 -17.95
C PHE A 55 9.33 7.48 -18.23
N PRO A 56 8.39 8.43 -18.33
CA PRO A 56 8.73 9.80 -18.67
C PRO A 56 9.43 10.47 -17.49
N ARG A 57 10.71 10.83 -17.69
CA ARG A 57 11.53 11.51 -16.68
C ARG A 57 11.29 13.01 -16.64
N TRP A 58 10.71 13.57 -17.68
CA TRP A 58 10.40 14.99 -17.80
C TRP A 58 9.04 15.12 -18.46
N ILE A 59 8.11 15.84 -17.82
CA ILE A 59 6.78 16.11 -18.37
C ILE A 59 6.74 17.60 -18.76
N PRO A 60 6.86 17.96 -20.05
CA PRO A 60 7.04 19.34 -20.50
C PRO A 60 5.87 20.28 -20.14
N ASP A 61 4.65 19.77 -20.21
CA ASP A 61 3.44 20.59 -20.09
C ASP A 61 3.08 20.96 -18.64
N LEU A 62 3.79 20.41 -17.65
CA LEU A 62 3.61 20.76 -16.26
C LEU A 62 4.28 22.10 -15.96
N ILE A 63 3.79 22.76 -14.89
CA ILE A 63 4.34 24.04 -14.41
C ILE A 63 4.33 25.09 -15.53
N LEU A 64 3.16 25.30 -16.14
CA LEU A 64 2.95 26.30 -17.21
C LEU A 64 3.89 26.13 -18.42
N GLY A 65 4.31 24.90 -18.73
CA GLY A 65 5.18 24.60 -19.87
C GLY A 65 6.68 24.69 -19.56
N HIS A 66 7.07 24.96 -18.30
CA HIS A 66 8.47 24.91 -17.88
C HIS A 66 9.00 23.49 -17.68
N GLY A 67 8.11 22.51 -17.65
CA GLY A 67 8.43 21.11 -17.45
C GLY A 67 8.67 20.72 -16.00
N TYR A 68 8.41 19.46 -15.66
CA TYR A 68 8.54 18.96 -14.29
C TYR A 68 8.92 17.48 -14.24
N PRO A 69 9.98 17.08 -13.50
CA PRO A 69 10.43 15.70 -13.41
C PRO A 69 9.69 14.89 -12.33
N VAL A 70 8.36 15.06 -12.23
CA VAL A 70 7.56 14.59 -11.08
C VAL A 70 7.74 13.11 -10.75
N LEU A 71 7.80 12.23 -11.75
CA LEU A 71 7.85 10.78 -11.54
C LEU A 71 9.20 10.29 -11.00
N ASN A 72 10.25 11.10 -11.07
CA ASN A 72 11.53 10.76 -10.44
C ASN A 72 11.50 10.99 -8.93
N TYR A 73 10.65 11.91 -8.45
CA TYR A 73 10.69 12.39 -7.07
C TYR A 73 9.41 12.09 -6.28
N TYR A 74 8.29 11.83 -6.96
CA TYR A 74 7.01 11.69 -6.30
C TYR A 74 6.12 10.61 -6.95
N ALA A 75 5.85 9.57 -6.16
CA ALA A 75 4.71 8.66 -6.26
C ALA A 75 4.42 8.04 -7.63
N ALA A 76 5.44 7.67 -8.39
CA ALA A 76 5.26 7.00 -9.66
C ALA A 76 4.37 5.75 -9.52
N GLY A 77 4.61 4.90 -8.52
CA GLY A 77 3.88 3.65 -8.34
C GLY A 77 2.36 3.79 -8.23
N THR A 78 1.86 4.79 -7.51
CA THR A 78 0.41 4.99 -7.38
C THR A 78 -0.20 5.61 -8.63
N TYR A 79 0.56 6.40 -9.39
CA TYR A 79 0.08 6.90 -10.69
C TYR A 79 -0.01 5.78 -11.72
N TYR A 80 0.98 4.89 -11.81
CA TYR A 80 0.89 3.69 -12.65
C TYR A 80 -0.27 2.78 -12.24
N LEU A 81 -0.57 2.69 -10.94
CA LEU A 81 -1.74 1.94 -10.47
C LEU A 81 -3.04 2.53 -11.02
N VAL A 82 -3.26 3.84 -10.87
CA VAL A 82 -4.45 4.50 -11.43
C VAL A 82 -4.50 4.34 -12.95
N GLU A 83 -3.37 4.57 -13.60
CA GLU A 83 -3.25 4.50 -15.05
C GLU A 83 -3.56 3.10 -15.59
N SER A 84 -3.21 2.04 -14.87
CA SER A 84 -3.58 0.68 -15.26
C SER A 84 -5.10 0.49 -15.38
N PHE A 85 -5.90 1.10 -14.48
CA PHE A 85 -7.35 1.08 -14.59
C PHE A 85 -7.86 1.96 -15.74
N HIS A 86 -7.20 3.10 -16.00
CA HIS A 86 -7.56 3.99 -17.09
C HIS A 86 -7.34 3.33 -18.47
N LEU A 87 -6.21 2.65 -18.65
CA LEU A 87 -5.88 1.88 -19.85
C LEU A 87 -6.86 0.71 -20.09
N LEU A 88 -7.49 0.19 -19.04
CA LEU A 88 -8.56 -0.81 -19.13
C LEU A 88 -9.93 -0.22 -19.53
N GLY A 89 -10.00 1.08 -19.84
CA GLY A 89 -11.19 1.76 -20.36
C GLY A 89 -12.02 2.49 -19.32
N MET A 90 -11.60 2.53 -18.05
CA MET A 90 -12.25 3.41 -17.06
C MET A 90 -11.94 4.86 -17.39
N ASN A 91 -12.87 5.78 -17.14
CA ASN A 91 -12.49 7.20 -17.15
C ASN A 91 -11.52 7.49 -15.99
N LEU A 92 -10.76 8.57 -16.10
CA LEU A 92 -9.67 8.88 -15.16
C LEU A 92 -10.15 9.05 -13.70
N TYR A 93 -11.34 9.60 -13.50
CA TYR A 93 -11.94 9.77 -12.17
C TYR A 93 -12.28 8.43 -11.51
N TYR A 94 -12.94 7.53 -12.25
CA TYR A 94 -13.28 6.20 -11.73
C TYR A 94 -12.05 5.31 -11.60
N ALA A 95 -11.05 5.45 -12.46
CA ALA A 95 -9.75 4.80 -12.29
C ALA A 95 -9.09 5.22 -10.97
N PHE A 96 -9.14 6.51 -10.62
CA PHE A 96 -8.62 7.03 -9.36
C PHE A 96 -9.38 6.47 -8.14
N ILE A 97 -10.71 6.42 -8.20
CA ILE A 97 -11.54 5.82 -7.15
C ILE A 97 -11.27 4.31 -7.01
N ALA A 98 -11.16 3.58 -8.14
CA ALA A 98 -10.87 2.15 -8.16
C ALA A 98 -9.49 1.85 -7.54
N ALA A 99 -8.49 2.68 -7.82
CA ALA A 99 -7.17 2.56 -7.21
C ALA A 99 -7.23 2.79 -5.69
N GLN A 100 -7.92 3.85 -5.22
CA GLN A 100 -8.09 4.08 -3.78
C GLN A 100 -8.81 2.91 -3.10
N PHE A 101 -9.86 2.40 -3.73
CA PHE A 101 -10.58 1.21 -3.25
C PHE A 101 -9.64 0.01 -3.10
N LEU A 102 -8.85 -0.29 -4.14
CA LEU A 102 -7.91 -1.40 -4.12
C LEU A 102 -6.86 -1.21 -3.02
N LEU A 103 -6.32 -0.01 -2.85
CA LEU A 103 -5.35 0.29 -1.78
C LEU A 103 -5.95 0.07 -0.38
N ILE A 104 -7.19 0.53 -0.14
CA ILE A 104 -7.89 0.32 1.13
C ILE A 104 -8.16 -1.17 1.37
N TYR A 105 -8.58 -1.91 0.34
CA TYR A 105 -8.80 -3.35 0.44
C TYR A 105 -7.49 -4.10 0.75
N LEU A 106 -6.41 -3.79 0.05
CA LEU A 106 -5.10 -4.39 0.31
C LEU A 106 -4.56 -4.00 1.70
N ALA A 107 -4.84 -2.78 2.17
CA ALA A 107 -4.52 -2.37 3.53
C ALA A 107 -5.27 -3.23 4.56
N ALA A 108 -6.57 -3.47 4.33
CA ALA A 108 -7.41 -4.31 5.18
C ALA A 108 -6.92 -5.76 5.23
N VAL A 109 -6.51 -6.33 4.10
CA VAL A 109 -5.91 -7.66 4.04
C VAL A 109 -4.59 -7.70 4.82
N GLY A 110 -3.69 -6.75 4.56
CA GLY A 110 -2.39 -6.69 5.21
C GLY A 110 -2.50 -6.58 6.72
N ILE A 111 -3.33 -5.65 7.22
CA ILE A 111 -3.49 -5.45 8.67
C ILE A 111 -4.22 -6.63 9.34
N TYR A 112 -5.18 -7.25 8.66
CA TYR A 112 -5.83 -8.46 9.16
C TYR A 112 -4.82 -9.58 9.37
N LEU A 113 -3.96 -9.83 8.36
CA LEU A 113 -2.92 -10.86 8.43
C LEU A 113 -1.91 -10.56 9.54
N PHE A 114 -1.51 -9.30 9.68
CA PHE A 114 -0.63 -8.85 10.77
C PHE A 114 -1.26 -9.09 12.14
N ALA A 115 -2.51 -8.66 12.33
CA ALA A 115 -3.23 -8.78 13.59
C ALA A 115 -3.51 -10.25 13.95
N ALA A 116 -3.87 -11.09 12.98
CA ALA A 116 -4.07 -12.53 13.20
C ALA A 116 -2.80 -13.24 13.66
N ASP A 117 -1.61 -12.80 13.21
CA ASP A 117 -0.33 -13.33 13.69
C ASP A 117 0.13 -12.69 15.01
N LEU A 118 -0.46 -11.55 15.41
CA LEU A 118 -0.15 -10.87 16.67
C LEU A 118 -0.98 -11.40 17.83
N PHE A 119 -2.29 -11.51 17.65
CA PHE A 119 -3.25 -11.95 18.69
C PHE A 119 -3.52 -13.45 18.66
N GLY A 120 -3.03 -14.16 17.64
CA GLY A 120 -3.28 -15.57 17.43
C GLY A 120 -4.39 -15.81 16.40
N ARG A 121 -4.14 -16.78 15.52
CA ARG A 121 -4.98 -17.01 14.32
C ARG A 121 -6.40 -17.49 14.63
N ASP A 122 -6.62 -17.96 15.85
CA ASP A 122 -7.93 -18.39 16.33
C ASP A 122 -8.77 -17.19 16.81
N ASP A 123 -8.15 -16.07 17.22
CA ASP A 123 -8.86 -14.85 17.61
C ASP A 123 -9.12 -13.94 16.41
N ARG A 124 -10.15 -14.33 15.66
CA ARG A 124 -10.58 -13.60 14.45
C ARG A 124 -11.24 -12.27 14.79
N VAL A 125 -11.84 -12.15 15.97
CA VAL A 125 -12.52 -10.92 16.39
C VAL A 125 -11.47 -9.85 16.63
N ALA A 126 -10.38 -10.15 17.33
CA ALA A 126 -9.27 -9.23 17.51
C ALA A 126 -8.69 -8.76 16.16
N ALA A 127 -8.54 -9.67 15.18
CA ALA A 127 -8.04 -9.32 13.85
C ALA A 127 -9.02 -8.42 13.07
N LEU A 128 -10.33 -8.71 13.10
CA LEU A 128 -11.35 -7.89 12.45
C LEU A 128 -11.50 -6.50 13.10
N VAL A 129 -11.49 -6.44 14.43
CA VAL A 129 -11.53 -5.18 15.18
C VAL A 129 -10.29 -4.33 14.88
N THR A 130 -9.10 -4.93 14.86
CA THR A 130 -7.87 -4.24 14.46
C THR A 130 -7.96 -3.71 13.03
N THR A 131 -8.53 -4.51 12.12
CA THR A 131 -8.73 -4.11 10.72
C THR A 131 -9.68 -2.92 10.61
N ALA A 132 -10.83 -2.97 11.30
CA ALA A 132 -11.76 -1.85 11.36
C ALA A 132 -11.06 -0.60 11.94
N ALA A 133 -10.39 -0.73 13.08
CA ALA A 133 -9.68 0.38 13.70
C ALA A 133 -8.67 1.03 12.74
N TYR A 134 -7.94 0.23 11.95
CA TYR A 134 -6.98 0.72 10.98
C TYR A 134 -7.63 1.48 9.81
N ILE A 135 -8.64 0.87 9.19
CA ILE A 135 -9.32 1.44 8.00
C ILE A 135 -10.10 2.71 8.35
N TYR A 136 -10.69 2.75 9.55
CA TYR A 136 -11.44 3.91 10.03
C TYR A 136 -10.57 4.91 10.82
N THR A 137 -9.23 4.79 10.78
CA THR A 137 -8.37 5.80 11.39
C THR A 137 -8.62 7.17 10.75
N PRO A 138 -8.71 8.26 11.55
CA PRO A 138 -8.93 9.61 11.02
C PRO A 138 -7.91 9.99 9.95
N TYR A 139 -6.65 9.57 10.11
CA TYR A 139 -5.59 9.91 9.15
C TYR A 139 -5.77 9.22 7.80
N LEU A 140 -6.11 7.92 7.77
CA LEU A 140 -6.38 7.22 6.52
C LEU A 140 -7.57 7.84 5.79
N LEU A 141 -8.67 8.09 6.50
CA LEU A 141 -9.85 8.73 5.92
C LEU A 141 -9.58 10.16 5.46
N THR A 142 -8.71 10.91 6.16
CA THR A 142 -8.26 12.25 5.73
C THR A 142 -7.50 12.17 4.41
N ASN A 143 -6.64 11.17 4.25
CA ASN A 143 -5.92 10.97 2.99
C ASN A 143 -6.85 10.64 1.82
N VAL A 144 -7.98 9.96 2.08
CA VAL A 144 -8.98 9.64 1.06
C VAL A 144 -9.89 10.84 0.75
N TYR A 145 -10.50 11.45 1.77
CA TYR A 145 -11.63 12.37 1.59
C TYR A 145 -11.29 13.85 1.66
N VAL A 146 -10.17 14.23 2.28
CA VAL A 146 -9.79 15.63 2.48
C VAL A 146 -8.60 15.98 1.60
N ARG A 147 -7.55 15.17 1.66
CA ARG A 147 -6.30 15.42 0.95
C ARG A 147 -6.30 14.81 -0.44
N GLY A 148 -6.93 13.65 -0.63
CA GLY A 148 -6.80 12.89 -1.88
C GLY A 148 -5.38 12.37 -2.10
N ALA A 149 -4.58 12.23 -1.04
CA ALA A 149 -3.15 11.92 -1.07
C ALA A 149 -2.92 10.42 -1.35
N ILE A 150 -3.13 10.01 -2.60
CA ILE A 150 -3.08 8.59 -3.02
C ILE A 150 -1.71 7.94 -2.78
N ALA A 151 -0.63 8.71 -2.85
CA ALA A 151 0.72 8.26 -2.54
C ALA A 151 0.87 7.84 -1.07
N GLU A 152 0.35 8.65 -0.14
CA GLU A 152 0.35 8.34 1.28
C GLU A 152 -0.59 7.18 1.62
N LEU A 153 -1.75 7.11 0.96
CA LEU A 153 -2.64 5.96 1.08
C LEU A 153 -1.94 4.66 0.63
N GLY A 154 -1.17 4.72 -0.46
CA GLY A 154 -0.36 3.60 -0.91
C GLY A 154 0.72 3.19 0.10
N ALA A 155 1.38 4.17 0.74
CA ALA A 155 2.31 3.88 1.82
C ALA A 155 1.61 3.23 3.03
N GLN A 156 0.48 3.78 3.48
CA GLN A 156 -0.33 3.20 4.55
C GLN A 156 -0.74 1.76 4.23
N MET A 157 -1.16 1.49 2.99
CA MET A 157 -1.46 0.13 2.53
C MET A 157 -0.27 -0.80 2.71
N LEU A 158 0.95 -0.37 2.35
CA LEU A 158 2.16 -1.19 2.40
C LEU A 158 2.70 -1.45 3.82
N LEU A 159 2.49 -0.52 4.77
CA LEU A 159 2.97 -0.65 6.15
C LEU A 159 2.65 -2.00 6.81
N PRO A 160 1.38 -2.46 6.88
CA PRO A 160 1.08 -3.74 7.49
C PRO A 160 1.66 -4.93 6.72
N TRP A 161 1.81 -4.85 5.39
CA TRP A 161 2.47 -5.91 4.60
C TRP A 161 3.96 -6.03 4.93
N ILE A 162 4.64 -4.90 5.13
CA ILE A 162 6.05 -4.87 5.57
C ILE A 162 6.15 -5.51 6.96
N LEU A 163 5.38 -5.04 7.94
CA LEU A 163 5.43 -5.58 9.30
C LEU A 163 5.07 -7.07 9.35
N TRP A 164 4.03 -7.47 8.62
CA TRP A 164 3.60 -8.86 8.54
C TRP A 164 4.67 -9.75 7.91
N SER A 165 5.15 -9.42 6.70
CA SER A 165 6.12 -10.26 5.99
C SER A 165 7.42 -10.44 6.78
N PHE A 166 7.94 -9.39 7.43
CA PHE A 166 9.10 -9.50 8.30
C PHE A 166 8.81 -10.31 9.57
N ARG A 167 7.64 -10.14 10.21
CA ARG A 167 7.22 -11.02 11.32
C ARG A 167 7.22 -12.49 10.90
N ARG A 168 6.74 -12.81 9.70
CA ARG A 168 6.76 -14.18 9.17
C ARG A 168 8.17 -14.70 8.92
N ILE A 169 9.07 -13.86 8.41
CA ILE A 169 10.48 -14.22 8.23
C ILE A 169 11.14 -14.61 9.56
N TRP A 170 10.73 -13.99 10.67
CA TRP A 170 11.32 -14.25 11.97
C TRP A 170 10.69 -15.42 12.73
N LEU A 171 9.38 -15.61 12.57
CA LEU A 171 8.61 -16.52 13.43
C LEU A 171 8.08 -17.76 12.71
N HIS A 172 8.12 -17.81 11.37
CA HIS A 172 7.61 -18.95 10.62
C HIS A 172 8.68 -20.01 10.38
N PRO A 173 8.35 -21.32 10.45
CA PRO A 173 9.31 -22.40 10.17
C PRO A 173 9.93 -22.36 8.77
N THR A 174 9.21 -21.79 7.80
CA THR A 174 9.68 -21.61 6.41
C THR A 174 9.74 -20.12 6.04
N PRO A 175 10.80 -19.39 6.46
CA PRO A 175 10.87 -17.93 6.34
C PRO A 175 11.02 -17.45 4.89
N GLN A 176 11.70 -18.23 4.05
CA GLN A 176 11.97 -17.95 2.63
C GLN A 176 10.69 -17.67 1.83
N ARG A 177 9.56 -18.28 2.20
CA ARG A 177 8.26 -18.07 1.54
C ARG A 177 7.75 -16.63 1.61
N TYR A 178 8.21 -15.85 2.60
CA TYR A 178 7.73 -14.49 2.84
C TYR A 178 8.71 -13.42 2.35
N VAL A 179 9.92 -13.82 1.96
CA VAL A 179 10.94 -12.93 1.41
C VAL A 179 10.46 -12.20 0.16
N PRO A 180 9.80 -12.84 -0.83
CA PRO A 180 9.28 -12.11 -2.00
C PRO A 180 8.26 -11.03 -1.65
N ILE A 181 7.43 -11.27 -0.62
CA ILE A 181 6.43 -10.30 -0.17
C ILE A 181 7.11 -9.12 0.51
N ALA A 182 8.13 -9.39 1.34
CA ALA A 182 8.92 -8.35 1.99
C ALA A 182 9.68 -7.48 0.96
N ILE A 183 10.31 -8.12 -0.04
CA ILE A 183 10.98 -7.43 -1.16
C ILE A 183 9.99 -6.53 -1.89
N PHE A 184 8.85 -7.09 -2.32
CA PHE A 184 7.85 -6.33 -3.05
C PHE A 184 7.28 -5.19 -2.22
N ALA A 185 6.97 -5.40 -0.94
CA ALA A 185 6.37 -4.38 -0.10
C ALA A 185 7.33 -3.22 0.21
N LEU A 186 8.61 -3.52 0.47
CA LEU A 186 9.64 -2.49 0.67
C LEU A 186 10.00 -1.77 -0.64
N GLY A 187 10.18 -2.50 -1.73
CA GLY A 187 10.47 -1.90 -3.05
C GLY A 187 9.31 -1.03 -3.54
N ALA A 188 8.07 -1.51 -3.38
CA ALA A 188 6.88 -0.73 -3.71
C ALA A 188 6.76 0.52 -2.85
N LEU A 189 7.22 0.50 -1.58
CA LEU A 189 7.22 1.69 -0.73
C LEU A 189 8.14 2.77 -1.32
N ALA A 190 9.32 2.39 -1.80
CA ALA A 190 10.23 3.31 -2.46
C ALA A 190 9.64 3.93 -3.73
N TRP A 191 8.87 3.13 -4.47
CA TRP A 191 8.21 3.59 -5.69
C TRP A 191 6.94 4.42 -5.44
N THR A 192 6.36 4.31 -4.24
CA THR A 192 5.08 4.92 -3.87
C THR A 192 5.24 6.21 -3.06
N HIS A 193 6.09 6.23 -2.05
CA HIS A 193 6.17 7.38 -1.14
C HIS A 193 7.54 7.51 -0.46
N THR A 194 8.33 8.48 -0.95
CA THR A 194 9.72 8.72 -0.53
C THR A 194 9.84 9.11 0.95
N ILE A 195 8.92 9.92 1.48
CA ILE A 195 8.94 10.30 2.90
C ILE A 195 8.71 9.06 3.79
N SER A 196 7.77 8.20 3.40
CA SER A 196 7.53 6.95 4.16
C SER A 196 8.72 6.00 4.03
N LEU A 197 9.39 5.95 2.87
CA LEU A 197 10.63 5.20 2.71
C LEU A 197 11.73 5.69 3.66
N LEU A 198 11.77 6.98 4.01
CA LEU A 198 12.75 7.48 4.99
C LEU A 198 12.41 7.05 6.42
N ILE A 199 11.12 6.98 6.76
CA ILE A 199 10.64 6.74 8.13
C ILE A 199 10.53 5.24 8.46
N VAL A 200 10.09 4.43 7.50
CA VAL A 200 9.76 3.01 7.74
C VAL A 200 10.98 2.13 8.05
N PRO A 201 12.14 2.24 7.39
CA PRO A 201 13.28 1.38 7.67
C PRO A 201 13.82 1.52 9.11
N PRO A 202 14.00 2.73 9.69
CA PRO A 202 14.34 2.87 11.11
C PRO A 202 13.31 2.20 12.04
N LEU A 203 12.01 2.37 11.77
CA LEU A 203 10.95 1.73 12.55
C LEU A 203 10.96 0.20 12.39
N LEU A 204 11.26 -0.30 11.19
CA LEU A 204 11.42 -1.71 10.92
C LEU A 204 12.61 -2.29 11.69
N ILE A 205 13.74 -1.57 11.75
CA ILE A 205 14.89 -1.99 12.56
C ILE A 205 14.48 -2.13 14.03
N VAL A 206 13.81 -1.12 14.60
CA VAL A 206 13.31 -1.18 15.98
C VAL A 206 12.36 -2.38 16.16
N TYR A 207 11.44 -2.60 15.23
CA TYR A 207 10.53 -3.73 15.26
C TYR A 207 11.26 -5.08 15.26
N LEU A 208 12.27 -5.23 14.40
CA LEU A 208 13.09 -6.45 14.32
C LEU A 208 13.94 -6.65 15.58
N LEU A 209 14.44 -5.58 16.20
CA LEU A 209 15.14 -5.66 17.49
C LEU A 209 14.20 -6.14 18.61
N VAL A 210 12.94 -5.69 18.62
CA VAL A 210 11.92 -6.21 19.55
C VAL A 210 11.63 -7.70 19.28
N LEU A 211 11.52 -8.11 18.02
CA LEU A 211 11.35 -9.54 17.70
C LEU A 211 12.57 -10.37 18.13
N PHE A 212 13.77 -9.82 18.01
CA PHE A 212 15.00 -10.46 18.45
C PHE A 212 15.02 -10.70 19.96
N THR A 213 14.61 -9.72 20.78
CA THR A 213 14.59 -9.90 22.24
C THR A 213 13.52 -10.88 22.72
N LEU A 214 12.46 -11.07 21.92
CA LEU A 214 11.33 -11.94 22.25
C LEU A 214 11.43 -13.36 21.65
N SER A 215 12.40 -13.63 20.77
CA SER A 215 12.49 -14.91 20.04
C SER A 215 13.86 -15.58 20.19
N ALA A 216 13.86 -16.91 20.30
CA ALA A 216 15.09 -17.72 20.43
C ALA A 216 15.75 -18.08 19.07
N GLN A 217 15.37 -17.43 17.97
CA GLN A 217 15.69 -17.85 16.58
C GLN A 217 16.53 -16.81 15.83
N PRO A 218 17.84 -16.64 16.14
CA PRO A 218 18.59 -15.50 15.62
C PRO A 218 19.04 -15.66 14.15
N TRP A 219 19.83 -16.67 13.80
CA TRP A 219 20.67 -16.58 12.59
C TRP A 219 19.95 -16.70 11.25
N SER A 220 18.96 -17.59 11.12
CA SER A 220 18.20 -17.75 9.87
C SER A 220 17.33 -16.52 9.58
N SER A 221 16.71 -15.95 10.61
CA SER A 221 15.84 -14.76 10.56
C SER A 221 16.60 -13.52 10.07
N PHE A 222 17.81 -13.30 10.60
CA PHE A 222 18.69 -12.20 10.15
C PHE A 222 19.08 -12.37 8.69
N ARG A 223 19.51 -13.58 8.29
CA ARG A 223 19.91 -13.84 6.90
C ARG A 223 18.79 -13.54 5.92
N TRP A 224 17.57 -14.04 6.18
CA TRP A 224 16.44 -13.81 5.28
C TRP A 224 15.92 -12.38 5.30
N SER A 225 16.03 -11.67 6.43
CA SER A 225 15.74 -10.24 6.50
C SER A 225 16.73 -9.43 5.66
N ALA A 226 18.03 -9.77 5.72
CA ALA A 226 19.05 -9.14 4.89
C ALA A 226 18.79 -9.40 3.40
N VAL A 227 18.45 -10.64 3.01
CA VAL A 227 18.06 -10.95 1.62
C VAL A 227 16.85 -10.12 1.17
N ALA A 228 15.84 -9.96 2.04
CA ALA A 228 14.67 -9.17 1.71
C ALA A 228 14.98 -7.67 1.54
N ILE A 229 15.82 -7.11 2.41
CA ILE A 229 16.22 -5.70 2.35
C ILE A 229 17.09 -5.44 1.12
N LEU A 230 18.11 -6.28 0.88
CA LEU A 230 18.99 -6.14 -0.29
C LEU A 230 18.20 -6.32 -1.59
N GLY A 231 17.31 -7.32 -1.65
CA GLY A 231 16.46 -7.54 -2.82
C GLY A 231 15.47 -6.40 -3.08
N ALA A 232 15.09 -5.63 -2.06
CA ALA A 232 14.24 -4.44 -2.23
C ALA A 232 15.02 -3.22 -2.78
N ILE A 233 16.35 -3.21 -2.62
CA ILE A 233 17.23 -2.12 -3.11
C ILE A 233 17.61 -2.34 -4.58
N GLY A 234 17.67 -3.59 -5.04
CA GLY A 234 18.08 -3.98 -6.39
C GLY A 234 19.43 -4.66 -6.40
#